data_AF-A0A5B9WIB2-F1
#
_entry.id   AF-A0A5B9WIB2-F1
#
_cell.length_a   1.000
_cell.length_b   1.000
_cell.length_c   1.000
_cell.angle_alpha   90.00
_cell.angle_beta   90.00
_cell.angle_gamma   90.00
#
_symmetry.space_group_name_H-M   'P 1'
#
loop_
_entity.id
_entity.type
_entity.pdbx_description
1 polymer ?
#
loop_
_entity_poly.entity_id
_entity_poly.type
_entity_poly.pdbx_seq_one_letter_code
_entity_poly.pdbx_strand_id
1 'polypeptide(L)'
;MKNITIVSAIIVVIFAFVSCNKNETKIALSIDSIASASTHISPRNYIDSNTFLSVDTQDKVISAMQDTDVAKLKAAVYRFYKHVSVQDSKYVTSLKGANEINLSNDLYNLLKENMDQMNKDIDKLREKGKKVMIQEVTPEYLNSLID
;
A
#
# COMPACT_ATOMS: atom_id res chain seq x y z
N MET A 1 35.57 -22.67 45.33
CA MET A 1 34.10 -22.83 45.47
C MET A 1 33.44 -21.76 44.62
N LYS A 2 32.37 -22.15 43.91
CA LYS A 2 31.84 -21.53 42.69
C LYS A 2 31.29 -20.11 42.86
N ASN A 3 31.37 -19.39 41.75
CA ASN A 3 31.13 -17.97 41.57
C ASN A 3 29.67 -17.56 41.76
N ILE A 4 29.55 -16.32 42.20
CA ILE A 4 28.37 -15.57 42.61
C ILE A 4 27.67 -14.95 41.38
N THR A 5 26.34 -15.08 41.39
CA THR A 5 25.29 -14.18 40.86
C THR A 5 25.09 -14.02 39.35
N ILE A 6 24.06 -14.75 38.88
CA ILE A 6 22.98 -14.37 37.95
C ILE A 6 23.06 -12.95 37.36
N VAL A 7 23.24 -12.86 36.04
CA VAL A 7 22.78 -11.70 35.26
C VAL A 7 21.89 -12.22 34.14
N SER A 8 20.58 -12.09 34.37
CA SER A 8 19.52 -12.26 33.39
C SER A 8 19.56 -11.08 32.43
N ALA A 9 20.04 -11.30 31.21
CA ALA A 9 19.99 -10.31 30.12
C ALA A 9 18.77 -10.63 29.24
N ILE A 10 17.57 -10.33 29.74
CA ILE A 10 16.36 -10.29 28.91
C ILE A 10 16.39 -8.96 28.15
N ILE A 11 16.78 -9.02 26.88
CA ILE A 11 16.67 -7.90 25.94
C ILE A 11 15.18 -7.74 25.63
N VAL A 12 14.53 -6.76 26.28
CA VAL A 12 13.17 -6.34 25.94
C VAL A 12 13.25 -5.48 24.69
N VAL A 13 12.97 -6.08 23.53
CA VAL A 13 12.74 -5.34 22.28
C VAL A 13 11.37 -4.67 22.39
N ILE A 14 11.37 -3.37 22.68
CA ILE A 14 10.16 -2.55 22.67
C ILE A 14 9.81 -2.26 21.21
N PHE A 15 8.84 -3.00 20.66
CA PHE A 15 8.14 -2.61 19.45
C PHE A 15 7.29 -1.38 19.77
N ALA A 16 7.80 -0.19 19.45
CA ALA A 16 7.00 1.02 19.50
C ALA A 16 5.99 0.99 18.34
N PHE A 17 4.79 0.47 18.61
CA PHE A 17 3.62 0.79 17.80
C PHE A 17 3.36 2.29 17.98
N VAL A 18 3.73 3.08 16.98
CA VAL A 18 3.30 4.47 16.88
C VAL A 18 1.79 4.44 16.65
N SER A 19 1.04 4.52 17.74
CA SER A 19 -0.40 4.74 17.73
C SER A 19 -0.64 6.15 17.16
N CYS A 20 -1.16 6.20 15.94
CA CYS A 20 -1.52 7.47 15.30
C CYS A 20 -2.77 8.04 15.99
N ASN A 21 -2.68 9.32 16.39
CA ASN A 21 -3.78 10.09 16.96
C ASN A 21 -5.00 10.09 16.02
N LYS A 22 -6.18 9.82 16.60
CA LYS A 22 -7.48 9.90 15.94
C LYS A 22 -7.85 11.36 15.69
N ASN A 23 -7.62 11.84 14.48
CA ASN A 23 -8.46 12.89 13.91
C ASN A 23 -9.51 12.19 13.04
N GLU A 24 -10.77 12.63 13.10
CA GLU A 24 -11.84 12.10 12.26
C GLU A 24 -11.47 12.29 10.80
N THR A 25 -10.95 11.23 10.20
CA THR A 25 -10.45 11.22 8.84
C THR A 25 -11.56 10.56 8.04
N LYS A 26 -12.07 11.25 7.00
CA LYS A 26 -12.69 10.56 5.86
C LYS A 26 -11.84 9.31 5.62
N ILE A 27 -12.43 8.11 5.67
CA ILE A 27 -11.66 6.88 5.53
C ILE A 27 -11.06 6.91 4.14
N ALA A 28 -9.85 7.47 4.02
CA ALA A 28 -9.08 7.48 2.80
C ALA A 28 -8.81 6.02 2.52
N LEU A 29 -9.29 5.52 1.39
CA LEU A 29 -9.00 4.18 0.94
C LEU A 29 -7.48 3.97 0.96
N SER A 30 -6.99 3.18 1.92
CA SER A 30 -5.58 2.84 1.97
C SER A 30 -5.33 1.64 1.07
N ILE A 31 -4.19 1.64 0.39
CA ILE A 31 -3.78 0.53 -0.48
C ILE A 31 -3.74 -0.78 0.28
N ASP A 32 -3.27 -0.77 1.53
CA ASP A 32 -3.25 -1.94 2.41
C ASP A 32 -4.66 -2.50 2.67
N SER A 33 -5.65 -1.62 2.83
CA SER A 33 -7.04 -2.04 3.00
C SER A 33 -7.61 -2.65 1.72
N ILE A 34 -7.23 -2.14 0.54
CA ILE A 34 -7.62 -2.71 -0.76
C ILE A 34 -6.96 -4.07 -0.97
N ALA A 35 -5.66 -4.19 -0.69
CA ALA A 35 -4.91 -5.44 -0.82
C ALA A 35 -5.49 -6.54 0.08
N SER A 36 -5.84 -6.18 1.31
CA SER A 36 -6.39 -7.12 2.31
C SER A 36 -7.88 -7.43 2.12
N ALA A 37 -8.58 -6.69 1.25
CA ALA A 37 -10.01 -6.87 1.05
C ALA A 37 -10.31 -8.25 0.45
N SER A 38 -11.34 -8.92 0.95
CA SER A 38 -11.85 -10.14 0.30
C SER A 38 -12.80 -9.77 -0.83
N THR A 39 -12.79 -10.56 -1.90
CA THR A 39 -13.76 -10.48 -3.01
C THR A 39 -13.92 -11.87 -3.60
N HIS A 40 -15.15 -12.22 -4.00
CA HIS A 40 -15.41 -13.47 -4.73
C HIS A 40 -15.12 -13.36 -6.23
N ILE A 41 -14.79 -12.17 -6.72
CA ILE A 41 -14.47 -11.92 -8.13
C ILE A 41 -12.97 -11.79 -8.27
N SER A 42 -12.36 -12.65 -9.10
CA SER A 42 -10.92 -12.61 -9.33
C SER A 42 -10.49 -11.28 -9.97
N PRO A 43 -9.58 -10.51 -9.34
CA PRO A 43 -9.00 -9.29 -9.92
C PRO A 43 -8.27 -9.57 -11.25
N ARG A 44 -7.77 -10.80 -11.44
CA ARG A 44 -7.10 -11.25 -12.66
C ARG A 44 -7.95 -11.03 -13.91
N ASN A 45 -9.27 -11.21 -13.83
CA ASN A 45 -10.19 -10.99 -14.96
C ASN A 45 -10.07 -9.56 -15.51
N TYR A 46 -9.87 -8.58 -14.64
CA TYR A 46 -9.70 -7.18 -15.04
C TYR A 46 -8.26 -6.91 -15.50
N ILE A 47 -7.26 -7.55 -14.92
CA ILE A 47 -5.86 -7.39 -15.32
C ILE A 47 -5.64 -7.92 -16.73
N ASP A 48 -6.04 -9.16 -17.00
CA ASP A 48 -5.78 -9.87 -18.25
C ASP A 48 -6.57 -9.27 -19.43
N SER A 49 -7.80 -8.78 -19.17
CA SER A 49 -8.62 -8.14 -20.20
C SER A 49 -8.16 -6.72 -20.57
N ASN A 50 -7.27 -6.12 -19.77
CA ASN A 50 -6.85 -4.72 -19.92
C ASN A 50 -8.03 -3.72 -20.00
N THR A 51 -9.17 -4.07 -19.42
CA THR A 51 -10.41 -3.26 -19.44
C THR A 51 -10.19 -1.90 -18.78
N PHE A 52 -10.85 -0.85 -19.26
CA PHE A 52 -10.86 0.45 -18.60
C PHE A 52 -11.49 0.35 -17.20
N LEU A 53 -10.76 0.76 -16.16
CA LEU A 53 -11.22 0.69 -14.77
C LEU A 53 -11.57 2.08 -14.26
N SER A 54 -12.81 2.21 -13.82
CA SER A 54 -13.29 3.34 -13.04
C SER A 54 -14.12 2.79 -11.90
N VAL A 55 -13.85 3.24 -10.68
CA VAL A 55 -14.57 2.86 -9.48
C VAL A 55 -14.88 4.15 -8.74
N ASP A 56 -16.14 4.32 -8.37
CA ASP A 56 -16.55 5.43 -7.51
C ASP A 56 -16.15 5.12 -6.07
N THR A 57 -15.08 5.77 -5.65
CA THR A 57 -14.45 5.64 -4.33
C THR A 57 -14.94 6.66 -3.31
N GLN A 58 -15.84 7.58 -3.69
CA GLN A 58 -16.29 8.62 -2.77
C GLN A 58 -17.19 8.04 -1.69
N ASP A 59 -16.90 8.38 -0.43
CA ASP A 59 -17.70 8.08 0.76
C ASP A 59 -17.99 6.58 1.03
N LYS A 60 -17.29 5.67 0.34
CA LYS A 60 -17.43 4.22 0.53
C LYS A 60 -16.28 3.65 1.34
N VAL A 61 -16.63 2.94 2.40
CA VAL A 61 -15.73 2.01 3.07
C VAL A 61 -15.66 0.74 2.22
N ILE A 62 -14.49 0.14 2.06
CA ILE A 62 -14.27 -1.06 1.23
C ILE A 62 -15.26 -2.17 1.57
N SER A 63 -15.56 -2.37 2.85
CA SER A 63 -16.51 -3.39 3.32
C SER A 63 -17.95 -3.19 2.85
N ALA A 64 -18.31 -2.00 2.36
CA ALA A 64 -19.62 -1.68 1.79
C ALA A 64 -19.62 -1.68 0.25
N MET A 65 -18.47 -1.92 -0.38
CA MET A 65 -18.35 -1.96 -1.83
C MET A 65 -18.81 -3.31 -2.38
N GLN A 66 -19.29 -3.30 -3.62
CA GLN A 66 -19.58 -4.54 -4.34
C GLN A 66 -18.28 -5.28 -4.65
N ASP A 67 -18.31 -6.60 -4.66
CA ASP A 67 -17.16 -7.45 -5.01
C ASP A 67 -16.51 -7.09 -6.33
N THR A 68 -17.33 -6.65 -7.31
CA THR A 68 -16.87 -6.17 -8.62
C THR A 68 -15.97 -4.94 -8.47
N ASP A 69 -16.34 -4.00 -7.62
CA ASP A 69 -15.59 -2.78 -7.40
C ASP A 69 -14.32 -3.05 -6.58
N VAL A 70 -14.39 -3.94 -5.58
CA VAL A 70 -13.21 -4.41 -4.84
C VAL A 70 -12.21 -5.08 -5.79
N ALA A 71 -12.68 -5.95 -6.68
CA ALA A 71 -11.83 -6.64 -7.66
C ALA A 71 -11.20 -5.66 -8.67
N LYS A 72 -11.96 -4.65 -9.13
CA LYS A 72 -11.43 -3.57 -9.97
C LYS A 72 -10.40 -2.71 -9.24
N LEU A 73 -10.62 -2.40 -7.95
CA LEU A 73 -9.65 -1.65 -7.15
C LEU A 73 -8.34 -2.44 -6.98
N LYS A 74 -8.42 -3.73 -6.63
CA LYS A 74 -7.24 -4.61 -6.58
C LYS A 74 -6.48 -4.65 -7.91
N ALA A 75 -7.21 -4.80 -9.03
CA ALA A 75 -6.62 -4.76 -10.37
C ALA A 75 -5.98 -3.39 -10.68
N ALA A 76 -6.57 -2.28 -10.25
CA ALA A 76 -6.00 -0.95 -10.41
C ALA A 76 -4.70 -0.78 -9.61
N VAL A 77 -4.67 -1.24 -8.35
CA VAL A 77 -3.45 -1.28 -7.53
C VAL A 77 -2.37 -2.11 -8.22
N TYR A 78 -2.70 -3.32 -8.68
CA TYR A 78 -1.76 -4.18 -9.40
C TYR A 78 -1.17 -3.46 -10.61
N ARG A 79 -2.02 -2.90 -11.48
CA ARG A 79 -1.58 -2.22 -12.70
C ARG A 79 -0.68 -1.04 -12.39
N PHE A 80 -0.98 -0.25 -11.36
CA PHE A 80 -0.14 0.89 -10.99
C PHE A 80 1.20 0.46 -10.40
N TYR A 81 1.18 -0.38 -9.36
CA TYR A 81 2.39 -0.74 -8.62
C TYR A 81 3.33 -1.65 -9.42
N LYS A 82 2.85 -2.37 -10.45
CA LYS A 82 3.72 -3.06 -11.42
C LYS A 82 4.72 -2.12 -12.11
N HIS A 83 4.43 -0.82 -12.17
CA HIS A 83 5.32 0.21 -12.74
C HIS A 83 6.08 1.03 -11.70
N VAL A 84 5.94 0.69 -10.41
CA VAL A 84 6.63 1.35 -9.29
C VAL A 84 7.89 0.57 -8.93
N SER A 85 8.97 1.31 -8.70
CA SER A 85 10.26 0.78 -8.24
C SER A 85 10.82 1.65 -7.13
N VAL A 86 11.81 1.16 -6.38
CA VAL A 86 12.56 1.97 -5.42
C VAL A 86 13.80 2.52 -6.10
N GLN A 87 13.92 3.84 -6.17
CA GLN A 87 15.09 4.55 -6.70
C GLN A 87 15.49 5.64 -5.72
N ASP A 88 16.79 5.77 -5.46
CA ASP A 88 17.33 6.72 -4.47
C ASP A 88 16.54 6.72 -3.17
N SER A 89 16.18 5.53 -2.72
CA SER A 89 15.47 5.36 -1.46
C SER A 89 14.09 6.06 -1.45
N LYS A 90 13.38 6.07 -2.57
CA LYS A 90 11.99 6.53 -2.72
C LYS A 90 11.24 5.65 -3.72
N TYR A 91 9.91 5.61 -3.62
CA TYR A 91 9.07 5.00 -4.65
C TYR A 91 8.98 5.93 -5.87
N VAL A 92 9.21 5.36 -7.06
CA VAL A 92 9.14 6.08 -8.34
C VAL A 92 8.34 5.23 -9.31
N THR A 93 7.38 5.86 -10.00
CA THR A 93 6.63 5.24 -11.10
C THR A 93 7.19 5.67 -12.45
N SER A 94 7.21 4.75 -13.41
CA SER A 94 7.55 5.04 -14.81
C SER A 94 6.37 5.59 -15.62
N LEU A 95 5.16 5.56 -15.07
CA LEU A 95 3.93 5.97 -15.75
C LEU A 95 3.85 7.48 -15.95
N LYS A 96 3.37 7.90 -17.12
CA LYS A 96 3.11 9.32 -17.41
C LYS A 96 1.65 9.73 -17.19
N GLY A 97 0.73 8.77 -17.10
CA GLY A 97 -0.69 9.04 -16.90
C GLY A 97 -1.56 7.78 -16.83
N ALA A 98 -2.84 8.00 -16.49
CA ALA A 98 -3.83 6.95 -16.27
C ALA A 98 -4.10 6.07 -17.52
N ASN A 99 -3.96 6.67 -18.70
CA ASN A 99 -4.19 6.02 -19.99
C ASN A 99 -3.19 4.90 -20.28
N GLU A 100 -1.95 4.98 -19.79
CA GLU A 100 -0.93 3.94 -20.00
C GLU A 100 -1.32 2.60 -19.34
N ILE A 101 -2.23 2.62 -18.36
CA ILE A 101 -2.69 1.44 -17.62
C ILE A 101 -4.23 1.30 -17.61
N ASN A 102 -4.91 1.98 -18.54
CA ASN A 102 -6.37 1.93 -18.69
C ASN A 102 -7.15 2.16 -17.38
N LEU A 103 -6.76 3.18 -16.62
CA LEU A 103 -7.48 3.64 -15.44
C LEU A 103 -8.19 4.97 -15.70
N SER A 104 -9.23 5.26 -14.93
CA SER A 104 -9.72 6.63 -14.79
C SER A 104 -8.66 7.50 -14.12
N ASN A 105 -8.70 8.82 -14.41
CA ASN A 105 -7.80 9.78 -13.78
C ASN A 105 -7.95 9.79 -12.25
N ASP A 106 -9.18 9.63 -11.74
CA ASP A 106 -9.44 9.61 -10.30
C ASP A 106 -8.74 8.44 -9.61
N LEU A 107 -8.82 7.23 -10.18
CA LEU A 107 -8.11 6.08 -9.63
C LEU A 107 -6.60 6.24 -9.74
N TYR A 108 -6.10 6.71 -10.88
CA TYR A 108 -4.67 6.96 -11.05
C TYR A 108 -4.15 7.98 -10.02
N ASN A 109 -4.86 9.08 -9.84
CA ASN A 109 -4.48 10.13 -8.89
C ASN A 109 -4.53 9.62 -7.45
N LEU A 110 -5.55 8.85 -7.07
CA LEU A 110 -5.61 8.22 -5.75
C LEU A 110 -4.36 7.36 -5.45
N LEU A 111 -3.96 6.53 -6.41
CA LEU A 111 -2.79 5.65 -6.27
C LEU A 111 -1.48 6.46 -6.25
N LYS A 112 -1.37 7.48 -7.11
CA LYS A 112 -0.20 8.36 -7.19
C LYS A 112 -0.03 9.19 -5.92
N GLU A 113 -1.11 9.76 -5.41
CA GLU A 113 -1.11 10.54 -4.17
C GLU A 113 -0.74 9.67 -2.97
N ASN A 114 -1.21 8.42 -2.91
CA ASN A 114 -0.80 7.47 -1.88
C ASN A 114 0.72 7.21 -1.92
N MET A 115 1.27 6.92 -3.10
CA MET A 115 2.72 6.72 -3.29
C MET A 115 3.53 7.97 -2.89
N ASP A 116 3.06 9.15 -3.30
CA ASP A 116 3.72 10.42 -2.97
C ASP A 116 3.65 10.74 -1.48
N GLN A 117 2.55 10.37 -0.82
CA GLN A 117 2.40 10.52 0.62
C GLN A 117 3.36 9.59 1.38
N MET A 118 3.50 8.32 0.95
CA MET A 118 4.51 7.41 1.52
C MET A 118 5.93 7.99 1.40
N ASN A 119 6.28 8.56 0.24
CA ASN A 119 7.57 9.21 0.05
C ASN A 119 7.77 10.41 0.99
N LYS A 120 6.75 11.26 1.15
CA LYS A 120 6.81 12.39 2.11
C LYS A 120 7.03 11.91 3.53
N ASP A 121 6.38 10.81 3.93
CA ASP A 121 6.52 10.29 5.29
C ASP A 121 7.87 9.60 5.52
N ILE A 122 8.41 8.94 4.49
CA ILE A 122 9.80 8.46 4.47
C ILE A 122 10.77 9.62 4.69
N ASP A 123 10.62 10.74 3.97
CA ASP A 123 11.50 11.91 4.08
C ASP A 123 11.43 12.51 5.50
N LYS A 124 10.23 12.72 6.04
CA LYS A 124 10.05 13.21 7.43
C LYS A 124 10.71 12.31 8.48
N LEU A 125 10.66 10.99 8.28
CA LEU A 125 11.29 10.04 9.20
C LEU A 125 12.82 10.15 9.14
N ARG A 126 13.38 10.30 7.94
CA ARG A 126 14.82 10.50 7.75
C ARG A 126 15.32 11.83 8.32
N GLU A 127 14.57 12.90 8.13
CA GLU A 127 14.85 14.21 8.73
C GLU A 127 14.93 14.13 10.27
N LYS A 128 14.14 13.24 10.88
CA LYS A 128 14.18 12.93 12.32
C LYS A 128 15.33 11.98 12.71
N GLY A 129 16.27 11.71 11.81
CA GLY A 129 17.39 10.80 12.01
C GLY A 129 17.00 9.32 12.12
N LYS A 130 15.79 8.94 11.72
CA LYS A 130 15.36 7.53 11.76
C LYS A 130 15.90 6.78 10.54
N LYS A 131 16.44 5.59 10.78
CA LYS A 131 16.74 4.64 9.71
C LYS A 131 15.43 4.08 9.17
N VAL A 132 15.13 4.34 7.89
CA VAL A 132 13.94 3.85 7.20
C VAL A 132 14.37 2.82 6.16
N MET A 133 13.84 1.61 6.27
CA MET A 133 13.95 0.57 5.26
C MET A 133 12.70 0.62 4.39
N ILE A 134 12.86 0.77 3.08
CA ILE A 134 11.76 0.77 2.12
C ILE A 134 11.67 -0.62 1.52
N GLN A 135 10.45 -1.15 1.47
CA GLN A 135 10.19 -2.45 0.86
C GLN A 135 10.05 -2.26 -0.65
N GLU A 136 10.67 -3.13 -1.43
CA GLU A 136 10.47 -3.13 -2.87
C GLU A 136 9.08 -3.66 -3.22
N VAL A 137 8.57 -3.25 -4.38
CA VAL A 137 7.36 -3.85 -4.94
C VAL A 137 7.74 -5.19 -5.55
N THR A 138 7.49 -6.28 -4.82
CA THR A 138 7.89 -7.61 -5.25
C THR A 138 6.81 -8.32 -6.07
N PRO A 139 7.16 -9.33 -6.88
CA PRO A 139 6.18 -10.20 -7.54
C PRO A 139 5.20 -10.84 -6.56
N GLU A 140 5.66 -11.21 -5.35
CA GLU A 140 4.81 -11.82 -4.31
C GLU A 140 3.74 -10.83 -3.84
N TYR A 141 4.12 -9.56 -3.61
CA TYR A 141 3.15 -8.52 -3.29
C TYR A 141 2.14 -8.35 -4.43
N LEU A 142 2.59 -8.27 -5.67
CA LEU A 142 1.70 -8.15 -6.83
C LEU A 142 0.76 -9.37 -6.95
N ASN A 143 1.25 -10.58 -6.66
CA ASN A 143 0.42 -11.79 -6.68
C ASN A 143 -0.60 -11.81 -5.53
N SER A 144 -0.29 -11.26 -4.36
CA SER A 144 -1.29 -11.13 -3.28
C SER A 144 -2.48 -10.23 -3.63
N LEU A 145 -2.36 -9.41 -4.68
CA LEU A 145 -3.45 -8.55 -5.18
C LEU A 145 -4.38 -9.29 -6.16
N ILE A 146 -3.98 -10.45 -6.67
CA ILE A 146 -4.73 -11.17 -7.72
C ILE A 146 -5.27 -12.52 -7.25
N ASP A 147 -4.73 -13.03 -6.15
CA ASP A 147 -5.21 -14.19 -5.41
C ASP A 147 -6.40 -13.84 -4.49
#